data_AF-I3L4Y2-F1
#
_entry.id   AF-I3L4Y2-F1
#
_cell.length_a   1.000
_cell.length_b   1.000
_cell.length_c   1.000
_cell.angle_alpha   90.00
_cell.angle_beta   90.00
_cell.angle_gamma   90.00
#
_symmetry.space_group_name_H-M   'P 1'
#
loop_
_entity.id
_entity.type
_entity.pdbx_description
1 polymer ?
#
loop_
_entity_poly.entity_id
_entity_poly.type
_entity_poly.pdbx_seq_one_letter_code
_entity_poly.pdbx_strand_id
1 'polypeptide(L)' 'MLSSAYISDHMKVHSQGPHHVCELCNKGFTTAAYLRIHAVKDHGLQAPRADRILCKLCSVHCKTPAQLAGHMQTHLGG' A
#
# COMPACT_ATOMS: atom_id res chain seq x y z
N MET A 1 -18.20 -5.01 -23.73
CA MET A 1 -19.09 -4.04 -23.06
C MET A 1 -19.12 -4.38 -21.58
N LEU A 2 -18.79 -3.45 -20.69
CA LEU A 2 -18.86 -3.72 -19.26
C LEU A 2 -20.33 -3.67 -18.82
N SER A 3 -20.76 -4.63 -18.00
CA SER A 3 -22.16 -4.77 -17.57
C SER A 3 -22.60 -3.60 -16.69
N SER A 4 -23.88 -3.21 -16.78
CA SER A 4 -24.52 -2.23 -15.89
C SER A 4 -24.30 -2.57 -14.40
N ALA A 5 -24.32 -3.86 -14.05
CA ALA A 5 -24.04 -4.32 -12.69
C ALA A 5 -22.59 -4.02 -12.26
N TYR A 6 -21.63 -4.17 -13.17
CA TYR A 6 -20.22 -3.84 -12.91
C TYR A 6 -20.04 -2.34 -12.69
N ILE A 7 -20.72 -1.51 -13.50
CA ILE A 7 -20.65 -0.06 -13.34
C ILE A 7 -21.27 0.37 -12.02
N SER A 8 -22.44 -0.16 -11.63
CA SER A 8 -23.04 0.16 -10.33
C SER A 8 -22.15 -0.22 -9.15
N ASP A 9 -21.48 -1.37 -9.20
CA ASP A 9 -20.54 -1.77 -8.16
C ASP A 9 -19.29 -0.86 -8.13
N HIS A 10 -18.73 -0.53 -9.30
CA HIS A 10 -17.65 0.44 -9.43
C HIS A 10 -18.03 1.83 -8.89
N MET A 11 -19.27 2.29 -9.06
CA MET A 11 -19.67 3.61 -8.56
C MET A 11 -19.81 3.64 -7.03
N LYS A 12 -19.91 2.49 -6.36
CA LYS A 12 -19.90 2.43 -4.88
C LYS A 12 -18.56 2.85 -4.31
N VAL A 13 -17.43 2.49 -4.93
CA VAL A 13 -16.11 2.94 -4.45
C VAL A 13 -15.90 4.45 -4.59
N HIS A 14 -16.64 5.13 -5.48
CA HIS A 14 -16.69 6.59 -5.53
C HIS A 14 -17.63 7.18 -4.48
N SER A 15 -18.73 6.49 -4.16
CA SER A 15 -19.76 6.95 -3.22
C SER A 15 -19.38 6.83 -1.74
N GLN A 16 -18.44 5.94 -1.38
CA GLN A 16 -18.01 5.78 0.01
C GLN A 16 -17.10 6.93 0.52
N GLY A 17 -16.77 7.88 -0.33
CA GLY A 17 -15.91 9.01 0.02
C GLY A 17 -14.45 8.61 0.24
N PRO A 18 -13.53 9.58 0.31
CA PRO A 18 -12.14 9.30 0.60
C PRO A 18 -11.99 8.80 2.04
N HIS A 19 -11.67 7.51 2.20
CA HIS A 19 -11.38 6.91 3.51
C HIS A 19 -10.07 7.42 4.13
N HIS A 20 -9.20 8.04 3.32
CA HIS A 20 -7.86 8.46 3.73
C HIS A 20 -7.65 9.93 3.41
N VAL A 21 -7.79 10.79 4.41
CA VAL A 21 -7.66 12.25 4.28
C VAL A 21 -6.29 12.69 4.78
N CYS A 22 -5.64 13.60 4.06
CA CYS A 22 -4.42 14.23 4.53
C CYS A 22 -4.73 15.28 5.60
N GLU A 23 -4.16 15.14 6.79
CA GLU A 23 -4.39 16.09 7.89
C GLU A 23 -3.73 17.47 7.67
N LEU A 24 -2.77 17.57 6.73
CA LEU A 24 -2.07 18.83 6.44
C LEU A 24 -2.80 19.72 5.45
N CYS A 25 -3.44 19.14 4.43
CA CYS A 25 -4.13 19.90 3.37
C CYS A 25 -5.59 19.49 3.16
N ASN A 26 -6.12 18.59 3.99
CA ASN A 26 -7.48 18.07 3.97
C ASN A 26 -7.89 17.40 2.64
N LYS A 27 -6.92 16.97 1.83
CA LYS A 27 -7.17 16.29 0.55
C LYS A 27 -7.50 14.82 0.78
N GLY A 28 -8.58 14.36 0.16
CA GLY A 28 -9.07 13.00 0.29
C GLY A 28 -8.51 12.04 -0.76
N PHE A 29 -8.18 10.82 -0.34
CA PHE A 29 -7.71 9.72 -1.18
C PHE A 29 -8.53 8.45 -0.91
N THR A 30 -8.67 7.63 -1.95
CA THR A 30 -9.40 6.35 -1.89
C THR A 30 -8.59 5.23 -1.23
N THR A 31 -7.26 5.36 -1.18
CA THR A 31 -6.38 4.36 -0.54
C THR A 31 -5.25 5.02 0.27
N ALA A 32 -4.80 4.32 1.31
CA ALA A 32 -3.67 4.74 2.15
C ALA A 32 -2.35 4.88 1.35
N ALA A 33 -2.18 4.09 0.29
CA ALA A 33 -0.98 4.15 -0.55
C ALA A 33 -0.88 5.48 -1.32
N TYR A 34 -1.99 5.98 -1.87
CA TYR A 34 -2.03 7.26 -2.56
C TYR A 34 -1.87 8.43 -1.58
N LEU A 35 -2.50 8.36 -0.40
CA LEU A 35 -2.29 9.34 0.66
C LEU A 35 -0.80 9.44 1.05
N ARG A 36 -0.11 8.30 1.21
CA ARG A 36 1.32 8.27 1.53
C ARG A 36 2.18 8.89 0.43
N ILE A 37 1.92 8.56 -0.84
CA ILE A 37 2.64 9.16 -1.97
C ILE A 37 2.43 10.68 -1.99
N HIS A 38 1.20 11.14 -1.77
CA HIS A 38 0.88 12.55 -1.68
C HIS A 38 1.63 13.22 -0.51
N ALA A 39 1.58 12.65 0.69
CA ALA A 39 2.25 13.19 1.88
C ALA A 39 3.77 13.32 1.66
N VAL A 40 4.40 12.35 1.00
CA VAL A 40 5.83 12.41 0.65
C VAL A 40 6.11 13.51 -0.39
N LYS A 41 5.32 13.58 -1.46
CA LYS A 41 5.58 14.49 -2.59
C LYS A 41 5.24 15.95 -2.28
N ASP A 42 4.15 16.18 -1.57
CA ASP A 42 3.54 17.49 -1.38
C ASP A 42 3.92 18.11 -0.03
N HIS A 43 4.21 17.26 0.97
CA HIS A 43 4.51 17.68 2.34
C HIS A 43 5.87 17.19 2.84
N GLY A 44 6.62 16.43 2.04
CA GLY A 44 7.91 15.89 2.46
C GLY A 44 7.83 14.89 3.61
N LEU A 45 6.62 14.43 3.98
CA LEU A 45 6.41 13.47 5.04
C LEU A 45 6.96 12.12 4.59
N GLN A 46 8.18 11.80 5.02
CA GLN A 46 8.73 10.46 4.88
C GLN A 46 8.00 9.55 5.85
N ALA A 47 6.88 8.97 5.42
CA ALA A 47 6.33 7.81 6.10
C ALA A 47 7.44 6.76 6.22
N PRO A 48 7.58 6.09 7.38
CA PRO A 48 8.58 5.05 7.54
C PRO A 48 8.39 4.06 6.40
N ARG A 49 9.44 3.86 5.61
CA ARG A 49 9.49 2.83 4.56
C ARG A 49 9.41 1.46 5.23
N ALA A 50 8.21 1.09 5.65
CA ALA A 50 7.87 -0.26 6.11
C ALA A 50 7.86 -1.27 4.94
N ASP A 51 8.26 -0.84 3.74
CA ASP A 51 8.32 -1.65 2.52
C ASP A 51 9.64 -2.41 2.34
N ARG A 52 10.59 -2.31 3.28
CA ARG A 52 11.84 -3.07 3.20
C ARG A 52 12.09 -3.84 4.48
N ILE A 53 11.68 -5.10 4.44
CA ILE A 53 11.96 -6.08 5.48
C ILE A 53 13.22 -6.83 5.06
N LEU A 54 14.30 -6.64 5.82
CA LEU A 54 15.60 -7.25 5.51
C LEU A 54 15.67 -8.68 6.04
N CYS A 55 16.02 -9.61 5.17
CA CYS A 55 16.42 -10.95 5.56
C CYS A 55 17.73 -10.90 6.35
N LYS A 56 17.72 -11.41 7.58
CA LYS A 56 18.90 -11.44 8.46
C LYS A 56 19.98 -12.43 8.00
N LEU A 57 19.66 -13.36 7.09
CA LEU A 57 20.57 -14.43 6.66
C LEU A 57 21.28 -14.13 5.34
N CYS A 58 20.65 -13.39 4.42
CA CYS A 58 21.25 -13.09 3.10
C CYS A 58 21.05 -11.64 2.63
N SER A 59 20.62 -10.73 3.51
CA SER A 59 20.46 -9.30 3.23
C SER A 59 19.52 -8.97 2.06
N VAL A 60 18.68 -9.93 1.66
CA VAL A 60 17.62 -9.74 0.66
C VAL A 60 16.55 -8.84 1.25
N HIS A 61 16.10 -7.88 0.45
CA HIS A 61 15.01 -6.97 0.80
C HIS A 61 13.68 -7.56 0.35
N CYS A 62 12.79 -7.84 1.30
CA CYS A 62 11.43 -8.28 1.06
C CYS A 62 10.46 -7.10 1.18
N LYS A 63 9.48 -7.05 0.29
CA LYS A 63 8.49 -5.97 0.23
C LYS A 63 7.38 -6.09 1.28
N THR A 64 7.16 -7.30 1.80
CA THR A 64 6.09 -7.63 2.75
C THR A 64 6.56 -8.72 3.74
N PRO A 65 5.95 -8.80 4.94
CA PRO A 65 6.30 -9.83 5.92
C PRO A 65 5.94 -11.23 5.43
N ALA A 66 4.86 -11.36 4.66
CA ALA A 66 4.49 -12.63 4.02
C ALA A 66 5.57 -13.11 3.02
N GLN A 67 6.17 -12.18 2.25
CA GLN A 67 7.26 -12.51 1.35
C GLN A 67 8.54 -12.90 2.11
N LEU A 68 8.83 -12.24 3.24
CA LEU A 68 9.95 -12.65 4.10
C LEU A 68 9.72 -14.08 4.65
N ALA A 69 8.51 -14.39 5.13
CA ALA A 69 8.19 -15.70 5.69
C ALA A 69 8.40 -16.84 4.67
N GLY A 70 7.94 -16.64 3.42
CA GLY A 70 8.22 -17.58 2.32
C GLY A 70 9.70 -17.64 1.95
N HIS A 71 10.39 -16.51 1.94
CA HIS A 71 11.84 -16.46 1.72
C HIS A 71 12.64 -17.19 2.81
N MET A 72 12.20 -17.17 4.08
CA MET A 72 12.85 -17.93 5.16
C MET A 72 12.81 -19.44 4.93
N GLN A 73 11.82 -19.94 4.18
CA GLN A 73 11.77 -21.37 3.81
C GLN A 73 12.92 -21.76 2.88
N THR A 74 13.44 -20.85 2.04
CA THR A 74 14.59 -21.15 1.16
C THR A 74 15.92 -21.24 1.92
N HIS A 75 15.95 -20.82 3.19
CA HIS A 75 17.12 -21.00 4.07
C HIS A 75 17.02 -22.28 4.91
N LEU A 76 15.81 -22.78 5.13
CA LEU A 76 15.52 -23.94 5.98
C LEU A 76 15.34 -25.26 5.20
N GLY A 77 15.31 -25.20 3.86
CA GLY A 77 15.13 -26.38 2.99
C GLY A 77 16.22 -26.45 1.93
N GLY A 78 17.11 -27.44 2.08
CA GLY A 78 17.97 -27.97 1.02
C GLY A 78 17.28 -29.04 0.20
#